data_AF-A0A812W1A5-F1
#
_entry.id   AF-A0A812W1A5-F1
#
_cell.length_a   1.000
_cell.length_b   1.000
_cell.length_c   1.000
_cell.angle_alpha   90.00
_cell.angle_beta   90.00
_cell.angle_gamma   90.00
#
_symmetry.space_group_name_H-M   'P 1'
#
loop_
_entity.id
_entity.type
_entity.pdbx_description
1 polymer ?
#
loop_
_entity_poly.entity_id
_entity_poly.type
_entity_poly.pdbx_seq_one_letter_code
_entity_poly.pdbx_strand_id
1 'polypeptide(L)'
;ARHIQMLGDCMTYRGAVLGINRFGISRMRTSALMLASFERTTDLVFDAAARSRVDPVKGVSECIIMGSTINLGTGLCKLLYDFNAQEALAPQTAKQ
;
A
#
# COMPACT_ATOMS: atom_id res chain seq x y z
N ALA A 1 21.89 -2.24 -14.27
CA ALA A 1 21.51 -0.83 -14.48
C ALA A 1 20.11 -0.49 -13.93
N ARG A 2 19.04 -1.18 -14.34
CA ARG A 2 17.63 -0.85 -13.97
C ARG A 2 17.37 -0.63 -12.48
N HIS A 3 17.90 -1.46 -11.58
CA HIS A 3 17.68 -1.31 -10.12
C HIS A 3 18.34 -0.07 -9.51
N ILE A 4 19.54 0.29 -9.99
CA ILE A 4 20.27 1.46 -9.49
C ILE A 4 19.58 2.74 -9.96
N GLN A 5 19.07 2.76 -11.19
CA GLN A 5 18.29 3.88 -11.70
C GLN A 5 16.99 4.08 -10.91
N MET A 6 16.24 3.00 -10.63
CA MET A 6 15.05 3.06 -9.77
C MET A 6 15.36 3.57 -8.36
N LEU A 7 16.50 3.18 -7.79
CA LEU A 7 16.95 3.70 -6.50
C LEU A 7 17.26 5.20 -6.58
N GLY A 8 17.95 5.64 -7.64
CA GLY A 8 18.22 7.05 -7.90
C GLY A 8 16.95 7.88 -7.99
N ASP A 9 15.96 7.42 -8.74
CA ASP A 9 14.66 8.08 -8.88
C ASP A 9 13.93 8.15 -7.51
N CYS A 10 13.94 7.05 -6.76
CA CYS A 10 13.35 6.97 -5.41
C CYS A 10 13.99 7.96 -4.43
N MET A 11 15.30 8.20 -4.53
CA MET A 11 16.02 9.13 -3.66
C MET A 11 15.86 10.60 -4.07
N THR A 12 15.45 10.90 -5.31
CA THR A 12 15.50 12.25 -5.88
C THR A 12 14.15 12.84 -6.30
N TYR A 13 13.06 12.06 -6.33
CA TYR A 13 11.76 12.52 -6.85
C TYR A 13 11.15 13.76 -6.17
N ARG A 14 11.57 14.10 -4.93
CA ARG A 14 11.08 15.28 -4.19
C ARG A 14 11.86 16.57 -4.48
N GLY A 15 12.77 16.57 -5.46
CA GLY A 15 13.59 17.74 -5.81
C GLY A 15 14.80 17.96 -4.90
N ALA A 16 15.09 17.01 -4.01
CA ALA A 16 16.30 16.98 -3.20
C ALA A 16 16.75 15.52 -3.04
N VAL A 17 18.05 15.30 -2.84
CA VAL A 17 18.60 13.97 -2.57
C VAL A 17 18.27 13.59 -1.12
N LEU A 18 17.35 12.66 -0.95
CA LEU A 18 16.93 12.14 0.36
C LEU A 18 17.53 10.75 0.58
N GLY A 19 18.25 10.59 1.69
CA GLY A 19 18.85 9.31 2.08
C GLY A 19 17.82 8.27 2.53
N ILE A 20 18.17 6.98 2.44
CA ILE A 20 17.36 5.88 2.98
C ILE A 20 17.72 5.68 4.47
N ASN A 21 17.31 6.62 5.30
CA ASN A 21 17.46 6.59 6.76
C ASN A 21 16.21 7.21 7.43
N ARG A 22 16.12 7.18 8.77
CA ARG A 22 14.95 7.72 9.49
C ARG A 22 14.59 9.17 9.13
N PHE A 23 15.58 10.01 8.82
CA PHE A 23 15.37 11.41 8.50
C PHE A 23 14.89 11.59 7.06
N GLY A 24 15.43 10.83 6.11
CA GLY A 24 15.03 10.89 4.71
C GLY A 24 13.69 10.22 4.45
N ILE A 25 13.44 9.04 5.02
CA ILE A 25 12.17 8.31 4.86
C ILE A 25 11.00 9.11 5.46
N SER A 26 11.20 9.76 6.61
CA SER A 26 10.20 10.65 7.22
C SER A 26 9.82 11.84 6.34
N ARG A 27 10.71 12.28 5.42
CA ARG A 27 10.39 13.31 4.42
C ARG A 27 9.78 12.76 3.14
N MET A 28 10.02 11.48 2.83
CA MET A 28 9.49 10.82 1.64
C MET A 28 8.04 10.34 1.82
N ARG A 29 7.73 9.79 2.99
CA ARG A 29 6.48 9.06 3.25
C ARG A 29 5.73 9.66 4.44
N THR A 30 4.41 9.52 4.44
CA THR A 30 3.53 10.21 5.39
C THR A 30 2.73 9.28 6.30
N SER A 31 2.70 7.96 6.05
CA SER A 31 2.01 6.99 6.90
C SER A 31 2.70 6.91 8.27
N ALA A 32 1.92 7.09 9.33
CA ALA A 32 2.42 7.06 10.69
C ALA A 32 2.81 5.64 11.10
N LEU A 33 1.99 4.65 10.74
CA LEU A 33 2.26 3.24 11.05
C LEU A 33 3.50 2.73 10.34
N MET A 34 3.69 3.10 9.07
CA MET A 34 4.87 2.70 8.33
C MET A 34 6.13 3.34 8.91
N LEU A 35 6.13 4.65 9.20
CA LEU A 35 7.27 5.32 9.82
C LEU A 35 7.60 4.72 11.20
N ALA A 36 6.57 4.45 12.02
CA ALA A 36 6.72 3.88 13.35
C ALA A 36 7.28 2.45 13.35
N SER A 37 7.04 1.69 12.27
CA SER A 37 7.60 0.35 12.07
C SER A 37 9.08 0.34 11.70
N PHE A 38 9.63 1.48 11.27
CA PHE A 38 11.04 1.61 10.91
C PHE A 38 11.91 2.01 12.11
N GLU A 39 11.68 3.19 12.68
CA GLU A 39 12.40 3.72 13.86
C GLU A 39 11.53 4.73 14.61
N ARG A 40 11.85 5.04 15.89
CA ARG A 40 11.16 6.05 16.73
C ARG A 40 9.65 5.85 16.86
N THR A 41 9.23 4.62 17.15
CA THR A 41 7.83 4.21 17.23
C THR A 41 6.99 5.09 18.16
N THR A 42 7.46 5.32 19.39
CA THR A 42 6.72 6.12 20.39
C THR A 42 6.52 7.56 19.93
N ASP A 43 7.59 8.22 19.51
CA ASP A 43 7.57 9.63 19.13
C ASP A 43 6.61 9.87 17.95
N LEU A 44 6.63 8.97 16.95
CA LEU A 44 5.79 9.08 15.76
C LEU A 44 4.31 8.82 16.06
N VAL A 45 4.00 7.86 16.93
CA VAL A 45 2.62 7.57 17.33
C VAL A 45 2.07 8.70 18.20
N PHE A 46 2.85 9.22 19.16
CA PHE A 46 2.45 10.37 19.96
C PHE A 46 2.26 11.64 19.11
N ASP A 47 3.18 11.93 18.19
CA ASP A 47 3.06 13.08 17.27
C ASP A 47 1.84 12.94 16.35
N ALA A 48 1.56 11.72 15.86
CA ALA A 48 0.37 11.45 15.05
C ALA A 48 -0.92 11.64 15.85
N ALA A 49 -0.97 11.17 17.10
CA ALA A 49 -2.11 11.35 17.99
C ALA A 49 -2.34 12.83 18.33
N ALA A 50 -1.27 13.55 18.70
CA ALA A 50 -1.33 14.98 19.03
C ALA A 50 -1.77 15.85 17.84
N ARG A 51 -1.43 15.45 16.62
CA ARG A 51 -1.81 16.15 15.37
C ARG A 51 -3.08 15.59 14.72
N SER A 52 -3.76 14.64 15.38
CA SER A 52 -4.94 13.95 14.86
C SER A 52 -4.76 13.46 13.41
N ARG A 53 -3.59 12.91 13.09
CA ARG A 53 -3.29 12.41 11.74
C ARG A 53 -4.12 11.17 11.43
N VAL A 54 -4.73 11.16 10.25
CA VAL A 54 -5.44 9.99 9.72
C VAL A 54 -4.52 9.24 8.76
N ASP A 55 -4.27 7.96 9.04
CA ASP A 55 -3.48 7.08 8.16
C ASP A 55 -4.43 6.36 7.18
N PRO A 56 -4.27 6.53 5.86
CA PRO A 56 -5.16 5.92 4.87
C PRO A 56 -4.95 4.41 4.66
N VAL A 57 -3.96 3.79 5.32
CA VAL A 57 -3.70 2.34 5.25
C VAL A 57 -3.56 1.82 3.80
N LYS A 58 -2.68 2.45 3.01
CA LYS A 58 -2.51 2.13 1.58
C LYS A 58 -1.18 1.47 1.24
N GLY A 59 -0.16 1.70 2.06
CA GLY A 59 1.16 1.09 1.92
C GLY A 59 1.20 -0.33 2.46
N VAL A 60 2.27 -1.02 2.07
CA VAL A 60 2.43 -2.45 2.35
C VAL A 60 2.54 -2.71 3.85
N SER A 61 3.36 -1.95 4.57
CA SER A 61 3.62 -2.16 5.99
C SER A 61 2.35 -1.99 6.82
N GLU A 62 1.61 -0.91 6.60
CA GLU A 62 0.40 -0.63 7.35
C GLU A 62 -0.76 -1.58 7.00
N CYS A 63 -0.88 -2.04 5.74
CA CYS A 63 -1.83 -3.10 5.38
C CYS A 63 -1.52 -4.42 6.11
N ILE A 64 -0.24 -4.80 6.22
CA ILE A 64 0.17 -6.02 6.93
C ILE A 64 -0.14 -5.92 8.41
N ILE A 65 0.19 -4.80 9.05
CA ILE A 65 -0.11 -4.56 10.48
C ILE A 65 -1.62 -4.66 10.75
N MET A 66 -2.44 -4.13 9.85
CA MET A 66 -3.90 -4.13 9.96
C MET A 66 -4.56 -5.44 9.48
N GLY A 67 -3.79 -6.41 8.97
CA GLY A 67 -4.33 -7.67 8.43
C GLY A 67 -5.20 -7.51 7.17
N SER A 68 -5.04 -6.40 6.44
CA SER A 68 -5.79 -6.11 5.21
C SER A 68 -5.01 -6.54 3.96
N THR A 69 -5.72 -6.74 2.85
CA THR A 69 -5.07 -7.07 1.57
C THR A 69 -4.24 -5.89 1.04
N ILE A 70 -3.06 -6.20 0.51
CA ILE A 70 -2.13 -5.19 -0.04
C ILE A 70 -2.52 -4.89 -1.49
N ASN A 71 -2.52 -3.62 -1.89
CA ASN A 71 -2.74 -3.19 -3.28
C ASN A 71 -1.48 -3.35 -4.16
N LEU A 72 -0.90 -4.55 -4.17
CA LEU A 72 0.25 -4.92 -5.01
C LEU A 72 0.15 -6.41 -5.40
N GLY A 73 0.69 -6.78 -6.56
CA GLY A 73 0.64 -8.15 -7.04
C GLY A 73 -0.80 -8.62 -7.26
N THR A 74 -1.20 -9.71 -6.61
CA THR A 74 -2.55 -10.29 -6.73
C THR A 74 -3.66 -9.38 -6.21
N GLY A 75 -3.36 -8.47 -5.27
CA GLY A 75 -4.33 -7.51 -4.77
C GLY A 75 -4.57 -6.31 -5.68
N LEU A 76 -3.88 -6.20 -6.83
CA LEU A 76 -4.08 -5.10 -7.79
C LEU A 76 -5.42 -5.16 -8.52
N CYS A 77 -6.00 -6.35 -8.68
CA CYS A 77 -7.28 -6.55 -9.32
C CYS A 77 -8.28 -7.18 -8.35
N LYS A 78 -9.56 -6.85 -8.55
CA LYS A 78 -10.67 -7.51 -7.87
C LYS A 78 -11.36 -8.42 -8.86
N LEU A 79 -11.66 -9.63 -8.43
CA LEU A 79 -12.48 -10.54 -9.20
C LEU A 79 -13.94 -10.13 -9.01
N LEU A 80 -14.62 -9.91 -10.13
CA LEU A 80 -16.06 -9.73 -10.15
C LEU A 80 -16.67 -11.01 -10.71
N TYR A 81 -17.77 -11.41 -10.10
CA TYR A 81 -18.54 -12.54 -10.59
C TYR A 81 -19.48 -12.07 -11.70
N ASP A 82 -19.37 -12.70 -12.88
CA ASP A 82 -20.30 -12.45 -13.98
C ASP A 82 -21.50 -13.39 -13.87
N PHE A 83 -22.62 -12.84 -13.39
CA PHE A 83 -23.87 -13.58 -13.24
C PHE A 83 -24.50 -13.95 -14.59
N ASN A 84 -24.30 -13.15 -15.64
CA ASN A 84 -24.95 -13.34 -16.94
C ASN A 84 -24.26 -14.43 -17.76
N ALA A 85 -22.93 -14.56 -17.65
CA ALA A 85 -22.17 -15.60 -18.32
C ALA A 85 -22.55 -17.02 -17.85
N GLN A 86 -22.98 -17.18 -16.58
CA GLN A 86 -23.39 -18.48 -16.06
C GLN A 86 -24.75 -18.96 -16.56
N GLU A 87 -25.71 -18.05 -16.73
CA GLU A 87 -27.04 -18.43 -17.25
C GLU A 87 -26.94 -18.92 -18.70
N ALA A 88 -25.97 -18.42 -19.47
CA ALA A 88 -25.63 -18.91 -20.79
C ALA A 88 -24.90 -20.29 -20.80
N LEU A 89 -24.29 -20.67 -19.68
CA LEU A 89 -23.58 -21.96 -19.50
C LEU A 89 -24.45 -23.04 -18.85
N ALA A 90 -25.63 -22.70 -18.33
CA ALA A 90 -26.59 -23.68 -17.85
C ALA A 90 -27.12 -24.52 -19.04
N PRO A 91 -26.94 -25.85 -19.06
CA PRO A 91 -27.44 -26.65 -20.16
C PRO A 91 -28.96 -26.58 -20.21
N GLN A 92 -29.50 -26.32 -21.40
CA GLN A 92 -30.92 -26.44 -21.71
C GLN A 92 -31.34 -27.92 -21.64
N THR A 93 -31.44 -28.47 -20.43
CA THR A 93 -32.02 -29.79 -20.20
C THR A 93 -33.26 -29.59 -19.33
N ALA A 94 -34.38 -30.18 -19.77
CA ALA A 94 -35.72 -30.14 -19.18
C ALA A 94 -36.69 -29.03 -19.68
N LYS A 95 -36.93 -28.99 -20.99
CA LYS A 95 -38.27 -28.73 -21.54
C LYS A 95 -38.62 -29.81 -22.58
N GLN A 96 -39.01 -30.98 -22.09
CA GLN A 96 -39.90 -31.92 -22.78
C GLN A 96 -41.10 -32.12 -21.87
#